data_AF-A0A0L0SLE2-F1
#
_entry.id   AF-A0A0L0SLE2-F1
#
_cell.length_a   1.000
_cell.length_b   1.000
_cell.length_c   1.000
_cell.angle_alpha   90.00
_cell.angle_beta   90.00
_cell.angle_gamma   90.00
#
_symmetry.space_group_name_H-M   'P 1'
#
loop_
_entity.id
_entity.type
_entity.pdbx_description
1 polymer ?
#
loop_
_entity_poly.entity_id
_entity_poly.type
_entity_poly.pdbx_seq_one_letter_code
_entity_poly.pdbx_strand_id
1 'polypeptide(L)'
;MRTKGSDHATDLAHALAYLVHFVGDAAQPLHASGYSKGGNGVTVKFSGASKNLHSVWDSAILLKTISSKYSGSHDKWVSALIASATQYNTAAGVACASSTDPTNSKAVETCVMKWATESNQLSTDLSGAYYKAVAPVVDAQVTKAGVRLAAMLNKILG
;
A
#
# COMPACT_ATOMS: atom_id res chain seq x y z
N MET A 1 9.99 -12.83 -24.09
CA MET A 1 10.51 -14.20 -23.93
C MET A 1 9.39 -15.04 -23.33
N ARG A 2 8.68 -15.85 -24.13
CA ARG A 2 7.60 -16.72 -23.67
C ARG A 2 8.21 -18.11 -23.50
N THR A 3 8.39 -18.57 -22.27
CA THR A 3 8.84 -19.95 -22.03
C THR A 3 7.69 -20.89 -22.36
N LYS A 4 7.94 -21.86 -23.24
CA LYS A 4 7.04 -23.00 -23.46
C LYS A 4 6.84 -23.71 -22.11
N GLY A 5 5.67 -23.56 -21.47
CA GLY A 5 5.33 -24.35 -20.29
C GLY A 5 4.32 -23.74 -19.32
N SER A 6 4.05 -22.43 -19.35
CA SER A 6 2.99 -21.84 -18.51
C SER A 6 1.64 -21.90 -19.24
N ASP A 7 0.64 -22.45 -18.56
CA ASP A 7 -0.76 -22.27 -18.97
C ASP A 7 -1.07 -20.76 -18.93
N HIS A 8 -1.73 -20.25 -19.96
CA HIS A 8 -2.14 -18.85 -20.04
C HIS A 8 -2.95 -18.42 -18.80
N ALA A 9 -3.76 -19.33 -18.25
CA ALA A 9 -4.50 -19.09 -17.03
C ALA A 9 -3.57 -18.89 -15.81
N THR A 10 -2.49 -19.68 -15.73
CA THR A 10 -1.46 -19.55 -14.68
C THR A 10 -0.70 -18.24 -14.80
N ASP A 11 -0.32 -17.84 -16.02
CA ASP A 11 0.36 -16.55 -16.25
C ASP A 11 -0.53 -15.37 -15.84
N LEU A 12 -1.82 -15.43 -16.17
CA LEU A 12 -2.78 -14.39 -15.77
C LEU A 12 -2.97 -14.36 -14.25
N ALA A 13 -3.05 -15.51 -13.59
CA ALA A 13 -3.15 -15.59 -12.14
C ALA A 13 -1.92 -14.97 -11.44
N HIS A 14 -0.72 -15.26 -11.94
CA HIS A 14 0.50 -14.63 -11.44
C HIS A 14 0.52 -13.13 -11.70
N ALA A 15 0.15 -12.68 -12.91
CA ALA A 15 0.10 -11.27 -13.25
C ALA A 15 -0.87 -10.50 -12.32
N LEU A 16 -2.04 -11.07 -12.04
CA LEU A 16 -3.00 -10.48 -11.11
C LEU A 16 -2.44 -10.44 -9.68
N ALA A 17 -1.83 -11.53 -9.20
CA ALA A 17 -1.23 -11.57 -7.87
C ALA A 17 -0.12 -10.51 -7.70
N TYR A 18 0.75 -10.37 -8.71
CA TYR A 18 1.78 -9.34 -8.72
C TYR A 18 1.18 -7.93 -8.74
N LEU A 19 0.15 -7.68 -9.55
CA LEU A 19 -0.50 -6.39 -9.60
C LEU A 19 -1.11 -6.00 -8.24
N VAL A 20 -1.83 -6.93 -7.61
CA VAL A 20 -2.42 -6.73 -6.28
C VAL A 20 -1.32 -6.40 -5.25
N HIS A 21 -0.22 -7.16 -5.28
CA HIS A 21 0.89 -7.00 -4.34
C HIS A 21 1.62 -5.66 -4.52
N PHE A 22 2.07 -5.36 -5.74
CA PHE A 22 2.88 -4.17 -6.01
C PHE A 22 2.10 -2.86 -5.89
N VAL A 23 0.80 -2.85 -6.16
CA VAL A 23 -0.03 -1.66 -5.87
C VAL A 23 -0.13 -1.42 -4.36
N GLY A 24 -0.16 -2.48 -3.55
CA GLY A 24 -0.07 -2.40 -2.09
C GLY A 24 1.28 -1.82 -1.64
N ASP A 25 2.38 -2.38 -2.13
CA ASP A 25 3.74 -1.95 -1.80
C ASP A 25 4.01 -0.50 -2.20
N ALA A 26 3.53 -0.07 -3.37
CA ALA A 26 3.67 1.32 -3.83
C ALA A 26 2.96 2.34 -2.92
N ALA A 27 2.00 1.89 -2.10
CA ALA A 27 1.35 2.73 -1.10
C ALA A 27 2.06 2.69 0.27
N GLN A 28 3.08 1.87 0.46
CA GLN A 28 3.90 1.79 1.68
C GLN A 28 5.03 2.85 1.62
N PRO A 29 5.02 3.88 2.50
CA PRO A 29 6.00 4.98 2.52
C PRO A 29 7.50 4.64 2.52
N LEU A 30 7.87 3.43 2.90
CA LEU A 30 9.27 3.00 3.01
C LEU A 30 9.70 2.07 1.87
N HIS A 31 8.75 1.56 1.07
CA HIS A 31 9.04 0.72 -0.08
C HIS A 31 9.64 1.50 -1.25
N ALA A 32 9.41 2.82 -1.29
CA ALA A 32 10.01 3.74 -2.25
C ALA A 32 11.03 4.71 -1.62
N SER A 33 11.65 4.31 -0.51
CA SER A 33 12.64 5.14 0.20
C SER A 33 14.05 4.54 0.09
N GLY A 34 15.00 5.33 -0.41
CA GLY A 34 16.42 4.97 -0.43
C GLY A 34 17.09 5.08 0.95
N TYR A 35 16.45 5.72 1.93
CA TYR A 35 17.03 5.96 3.24
C TYR A 35 17.18 4.66 4.03
N SER A 36 18.41 4.34 4.44
CA SER A 36 18.70 3.18 5.31
C SER A 36 18.06 1.87 4.84
N LYS A 37 18.10 1.61 3.52
CA LYS A 37 17.45 0.45 2.88
C LYS A 37 15.94 0.39 3.16
N GLY A 38 15.22 1.48 2.89
CA GLY A 38 13.80 1.61 3.24
C GLY A 38 13.53 1.58 4.74
N GLY A 39 14.44 2.10 5.57
CA GLY A 39 14.30 2.06 7.03
C GLY A 39 14.65 0.72 7.69
N ASN A 40 15.09 -0.30 6.93
CA ASN A 40 15.53 -1.57 7.52
C ASN A 40 16.76 -1.42 8.43
N GLY A 41 17.64 -0.46 8.15
CA GLY A 41 18.80 -0.17 9.00
C GLY A 41 18.49 0.73 10.20
N VAL A 42 17.25 1.19 10.38
CA VAL A 42 16.86 2.07 11.48
C VAL A 42 16.23 1.24 12.59
N THR A 43 16.96 1.07 13.69
CA THR A 43 16.42 0.40 14.88
C THR A 43 15.56 1.36 15.69
N VAL A 44 14.38 0.91 16.10
CA VAL A 44 13.37 1.66 16.84
C VAL A 44 12.76 0.79 17.94
N LYS A 45 12.15 1.41 18.95
CA LYS A 45 11.31 0.70 19.93
C LYS A 45 9.84 0.88 19.57
N PHE A 46 9.11 -0.22 19.44
CA PHE A 46 7.66 -0.19 19.23
C PHE A 46 6.97 -1.13 20.22
N SER A 47 6.08 -0.57 21.05
CA SER A 47 5.37 -1.29 22.12
C SER A 47 6.32 -2.10 23.02
N GLY A 48 7.46 -1.49 23.39
CA GLY A 48 8.46 -2.09 24.28
C GLY A 48 9.48 -3.00 23.61
N ALA A 49 9.24 -3.46 22.37
CA ALA A 49 10.16 -4.33 21.64
C ALA A 49 11.07 -3.54 20.69
N SER A 50 12.33 -3.96 20.58
CA SER A 50 13.26 -3.49 19.54
C SER A 50 12.85 -4.07 18.17
N LYS A 51 12.71 -3.21 17.17
CA LYS A 51 12.32 -3.54 15.78
C LYS A 51 13.08 -2.66 14.79
N ASN A 52 13.05 -3.00 13.51
CA ASN A 52 13.44 -2.04 12.48
C ASN A 52 12.23 -1.20 12.04
N LEU A 53 12.45 0.05 11.61
CA LEU A 53 11.43 1.00 11.19
C LEU A 53 10.55 0.42 10.06
N HIS A 54 11.14 -0.29 9.11
CA HIS A 54 10.43 -0.92 7.99
C HIS A 54 9.34 -1.89 8.47
N SER A 55 9.69 -2.83 9.36
CA SER A 55 8.77 -3.81 9.94
C SER A 55 7.67 -3.19 10.80
N VAL A 56 7.93 -2.01 11.38
CA VAL A 56 6.90 -1.28 12.13
C VAL A 56 5.82 -0.76 11.17
N TRP A 57 6.24 -0.28 10.01
CA TRP A 57 5.37 0.22 8.94
C TRP A 57 4.66 -0.89 8.16
N ASP A 58 5.36 -1.97 7.80
CA ASP A 58 4.79 -3.11 7.08
C ASP A 58 3.68 -3.80 7.87
N SER A 59 3.80 -3.85 9.20
CA SER A 59 2.95 -4.74 9.99
C SER A 59 2.62 -4.25 11.39
N ALA A 60 3.59 -3.75 12.16
CA ALA A 60 3.37 -3.57 13.60
C ALA A 60 2.30 -2.52 13.93
N ILE A 61 2.26 -1.41 13.17
CA ILE A 61 1.22 -0.37 13.33
C ILE A 61 -0.15 -0.94 13.00
N LEU A 62 -0.28 -1.59 11.85
CA LEU A 62 -1.53 -2.21 11.37
C LEU A 62 -2.05 -3.24 12.38
N LEU A 63 -1.22 -4.20 12.79
CA LEU A 63 -1.62 -5.25 13.72
C LEU A 63 -2.04 -4.68 15.09
N LYS A 64 -1.34 -3.65 15.57
CA LYS A 64 -1.73 -2.93 16.79
C LYS A 64 -3.06 -2.20 16.62
N THR A 65 -3.30 -1.56 15.48
CA THR A 65 -4.58 -0.90 15.16
C THR A 65 -5.72 -1.91 15.16
N ILE A 66 -5.57 -3.03 14.46
CA ILE A 66 -6.60 -4.09 14.38
C ILE A 66 -6.89 -4.66 15.76
N SER A 67 -5.85 -4.98 16.54
CA SER A 67 -6.00 -5.50 17.90
C SER A 67 -6.72 -4.50 18.82
N SER A 68 -6.29 -3.24 18.82
CA SER A 68 -6.74 -2.23 19.79
C SER A 68 -8.07 -1.56 19.45
N LYS A 69 -8.32 -1.26 18.16
CA LYS A 69 -9.49 -0.49 17.70
C LYS A 69 -10.61 -1.37 17.14
N TYR A 70 -10.27 -2.56 16.66
CA TYR A 70 -11.21 -3.47 15.98
C TYR A 70 -11.34 -4.81 16.70
N SER A 71 -10.89 -4.90 17.96
CA SER A 71 -10.95 -6.11 18.79
C SER A 71 -10.32 -7.34 18.12
N GLY A 72 -9.27 -7.13 17.32
CA GLY A 72 -8.59 -8.20 16.57
C GLY A 72 -9.27 -8.62 15.27
N SER A 73 -10.41 -8.04 14.89
CA SER A 73 -11.15 -8.42 13.68
C SER A 73 -10.64 -7.66 12.45
N HIS A 74 -10.05 -8.40 11.50
CA HIS A 74 -9.66 -7.88 10.19
C HIS A 74 -10.88 -7.40 9.40
N ASP A 75 -11.98 -8.15 9.42
CA ASP A 75 -13.21 -7.78 8.69
C ASP A 75 -13.79 -6.45 9.14
N LYS A 76 -13.76 -6.16 10.46
CA LYS A 76 -14.19 -4.85 10.99
C LYS A 76 -13.26 -3.72 10.54
N TRP A 77 -11.96 -3.97 10.50
CA TRP A 77 -10.99 -3.00 9.99
C TRP A 77 -11.22 -2.73 8.50
N VAL A 78 -11.29 -3.79 7.67
CA VAL A 78 -11.59 -3.70 6.23
C VAL A 78 -12.92 -2.99 5.98
N SER A 79 -13.97 -3.30 6.73
CA SER A 79 -15.27 -2.62 6.62
C SER A 79 -15.16 -1.13 6.88
N ALA A 80 -14.34 -0.71 7.85
CA ALA A 80 -14.09 0.71 8.12
C ALA A 80 -13.29 1.37 6.98
N LEU A 81 -12.32 0.68 6.39
CA LEU A 81 -11.60 1.19 5.22
C LEU A 81 -12.53 1.38 4.03
N ILE A 82 -13.37 0.39 3.73
CA ILE A 82 -14.39 0.45 2.67
C ILE A 82 -15.34 1.62 2.91
N ALA A 83 -15.81 1.83 4.14
CA ALA A 83 -16.66 2.96 4.48
C ALA A 83 -15.98 4.33 4.24
N SER A 84 -14.65 4.40 4.38
CA SER A 84 -13.86 5.61 4.08
C SER A 84 -13.43 5.73 2.61
N ALA A 85 -13.65 4.72 1.78
CA ALA A 85 -13.10 4.66 0.42
C ALA A 85 -13.60 5.81 -0.47
N THR A 86 -14.81 6.32 -0.25
CA THR A 86 -15.38 7.46 -0.99
C THR A 86 -14.54 8.74 -0.86
N GLN A 87 -13.80 8.91 0.25
CA GLN A 87 -12.88 10.03 0.44
C GLN A 87 -11.74 10.03 -0.59
N TYR A 88 -11.31 8.83 -1.02
CA TYR A 88 -10.16 8.66 -1.92
C TYR A 88 -10.57 8.28 -3.34
N ASN A 89 -11.75 7.69 -3.52
CA ASN A 89 -12.35 7.39 -4.81
C ASN A 89 -12.93 8.64 -5.47
N THR A 90 -12.08 9.63 -5.71
CA THR A 90 -12.40 10.88 -6.40
C THR A 90 -11.74 10.89 -7.77
N ALA A 91 -12.23 11.73 -8.69
CA ALA A 91 -11.61 11.89 -10.01
C ALA A 91 -10.10 12.14 -9.90
N ALA A 92 -9.66 13.00 -8.97
CA ALA A 92 -8.24 13.26 -8.73
C ALA A 92 -7.51 12.07 -8.09
N GLY A 93 -8.14 11.39 -7.14
CA GLY A 93 -7.55 10.27 -6.39
C GLY A 93 -7.26 9.03 -7.23
N VAL A 94 -8.10 8.79 -8.26
CA VAL A 94 -7.95 7.66 -9.19
C VAL A 94 -7.52 8.06 -10.60
N ALA A 95 -7.40 9.36 -10.92
CA ALA A 95 -7.08 9.86 -12.27
C ALA A 95 -5.96 9.07 -12.94
N CYS A 96 -4.89 8.82 -12.19
CA CYS A 96 -3.74 8.09 -12.69
C CYS A 96 -4.08 6.63 -13.04
N ALA A 97 -4.73 5.92 -12.12
CA ALA A 97 -5.14 4.52 -12.29
C ALA A 97 -6.18 4.34 -13.41
N SER A 98 -7.09 5.30 -13.57
CA SER A 98 -8.20 5.22 -14.53
C SER A 98 -7.83 5.68 -15.95
N SER A 99 -6.76 6.47 -16.12
CA SER A 99 -6.36 7.02 -17.43
C SER A 99 -5.10 6.41 -18.02
N THR A 100 -4.28 5.71 -17.21
CA THR A 100 -3.02 5.12 -17.68
C THR A 100 -3.28 3.99 -18.67
N ASP A 101 -2.55 4.00 -19.79
CA ASP A 101 -2.50 2.87 -20.72
C ASP A 101 -1.72 1.71 -20.08
N PRO A 102 -2.37 0.57 -19.79
CA PRO A 102 -1.72 -0.56 -19.12
C PRO A 102 -0.68 -1.26 -19.99
N THR A 103 -0.67 -1.02 -21.31
CA THR A 103 0.33 -1.59 -22.23
C THR A 103 1.62 -0.77 -22.29
N ASN A 104 1.61 0.46 -21.78
CA ASN A 104 2.75 1.35 -21.74
C ASN A 104 3.41 1.29 -20.36
N SER A 105 4.47 0.49 -20.23
CA SER A 105 5.19 0.31 -18.96
C SER A 105 5.72 1.62 -18.38
N LYS A 106 6.11 2.59 -19.22
CA LYS A 106 6.61 3.88 -18.74
C LYS A 106 5.51 4.74 -18.15
N ALA A 107 4.33 4.72 -18.77
CA ALA A 107 3.15 5.42 -18.24
C ALA A 107 2.72 4.83 -16.88
N VAL A 108 2.73 3.49 -16.76
CA VAL A 108 2.47 2.78 -15.50
C VAL A 108 3.50 3.14 -14.43
N GLU A 109 4.79 3.12 -14.77
CA GLU A 109 5.87 3.50 -13.85
C GLU A 109 5.69 4.94 -13.34
N THR A 110 5.51 5.91 -14.24
CA THR A 110 5.27 7.31 -13.87
C THR A 110 4.05 7.45 -12.97
N CYS A 111 3.01 6.66 -13.22
CA CYS A 111 1.81 6.68 -12.42
C CYS A 111 2.04 6.17 -11.00
N VAL A 112 2.64 4.99 -10.86
CA VAL A 112 2.90 4.33 -9.58
C VAL A 112 3.92 5.13 -8.74
N MET A 113 4.93 5.73 -9.38
CA MET A 113 5.92 6.56 -8.69
C MET A 113 5.33 7.81 -8.03
N LYS A 114 4.21 8.33 -8.55
CA LYS A 114 3.45 9.41 -7.89
C LYS A 114 2.90 8.94 -6.54
N TRP A 115 2.33 7.73 -6.49
CA TRP A 115 1.77 7.16 -5.28
C TRP A 115 2.84 6.89 -4.23
N ALA A 116 3.97 6.35 -4.65
CA ALA A 116 5.16 6.18 -3.83
C ALA A 116 5.61 7.51 -3.21
N THR A 117 5.73 8.56 -4.02
CA THR A 117 6.15 9.89 -3.55
C THR A 117 5.17 10.51 -2.55
N GLU A 118 3.86 10.38 -2.79
CA GLU A 118 2.82 10.80 -1.84
C GLU A 118 2.92 10.06 -0.50
N SER A 119 3.37 8.81 -0.52
CA SER A 119 3.50 7.96 0.66
C SER A 119 4.70 8.37 1.53
N ASN A 120 5.81 8.79 0.93
CA ASN A 120 7.11 9.01 1.59
C ASN A 120 7.20 10.21 2.58
N GLN A 121 6.12 10.89 2.97
CA GLN A 121 6.16 12.19 3.67
C GLN A 121 6.17 12.15 5.23
N LEU A 122 6.88 11.24 5.91
CA LEU A 122 6.74 11.12 7.40
C LEU A 122 8.06 11.13 8.20
N SER A 123 8.03 11.83 9.36
CA SER A 123 9.17 12.12 10.28
C SER A 123 9.21 11.25 11.56
N THR A 124 9.96 11.60 12.61
CA THR A 124 10.60 10.67 13.58
C THR A 124 9.99 10.47 14.99
N ASP A 125 10.35 9.31 15.60
CA ASP A 125 9.99 8.60 16.88
C ASP A 125 8.58 7.98 16.98
N LEU A 126 8.48 6.64 17.02
CA LEU A 126 7.32 5.89 16.49
C LEU A 126 6.24 5.41 17.48
N SER A 127 6.41 5.63 18.78
CA SER A 127 5.47 5.15 19.79
C SER A 127 4.68 6.29 20.45
N GLY A 128 3.51 5.99 21.04
CA GLY A 128 2.68 7.02 21.67
C GLY A 128 2.09 8.02 20.69
N ALA A 129 2.60 9.26 20.70
CA ALA A 129 2.12 10.36 19.86
C ALA A 129 2.26 10.05 18.36
N TYR A 130 3.34 9.37 17.96
CA TYR A 130 3.52 9.00 16.56
C TYR A 130 2.58 7.89 16.10
N TYR A 131 2.39 6.83 16.89
CA TYR A 131 1.40 5.81 16.53
C TYR A 131 0.02 6.45 16.33
N LYS A 132 -0.37 7.39 17.20
CA LYS A 132 -1.62 8.14 17.03
C LYS A 132 -1.63 9.00 15.76
N ALA A 133 -0.50 9.62 15.40
CA ALA A 133 -0.38 10.42 14.19
C ALA A 133 -0.35 9.57 12.90
N VAL A 134 0.22 8.37 12.96
CA VAL A 134 0.54 7.54 11.79
C VAL A 134 -0.43 6.41 11.52
N ALA A 135 -1.08 5.84 12.55
CA ALA A 135 -2.10 4.82 12.32
C ALA A 135 -3.21 5.28 11.33
N PRO A 136 -3.72 6.53 11.38
CA PRO A 136 -4.63 7.03 10.35
C PRO A 136 -4.01 7.12 8.96
N VAL A 137 -2.70 7.36 8.86
CA VAL A 137 -2.00 7.38 7.57
C VAL A 137 -1.89 5.98 7.00
N VAL A 138 -1.60 4.96 7.81
CA VAL A 138 -1.62 3.56 7.37
C VAL A 138 -3.00 3.19 6.82
N ASP A 139 -4.08 3.49 7.56
CA ASP A 139 -5.46 3.26 7.09
C ASP A 139 -5.73 3.99 5.76
N ALA A 140 -5.30 5.25 5.64
CA ALA A 140 -5.45 6.04 4.42
C ALA A 140 -4.70 5.44 3.23
N GLN A 141 -3.46 4.98 3.43
CA GLN A 141 -2.62 4.41 2.38
C GLN A 141 -3.18 3.07 1.88
N VAL A 142 -3.62 2.19 2.79
CA VAL A 142 -4.29 0.93 2.43
C VAL A 142 -5.58 1.22 1.64
N THR A 143 -6.36 2.22 2.08
CA THR A 143 -7.60 2.60 1.38
C THR A 143 -7.31 3.16 -0.01
N LYS A 144 -6.32 4.05 -0.15
CA LYS A 144 -5.86 4.58 -1.45
C LYS A 144 -5.41 3.46 -2.38
N ALA A 145 -4.64 2.49 -1.89
CA ALA A 145 -4.19 1.34 -2.68
C ALA A 145 -5.39 0.54 -3.21
N GLY A 146 -6.38 0.26 -2.36
CA GLY A 146 -7.59 -0.45 -2.74
C GLY A 146 -8.39 0.25 -3.84
N VAL A 147 -8.66 1.56 -3.70
CA VAL A 147 -9.41 2.31 -4.72
C VAL A 147 -8.64 2.44 -6.04
N ARG A 148 -7.31 2.60 -5.98
CA ARG A 148 -6.45 2.67 -7.17
C ARG A 148 -6.37 1.32 -7.88
N LEU A 149 -6.22 0.22 -7.15
CA LEU A 149 -6.24 -1.13 -7.71
C LEU A 149 -7.57 -1.41 -8.41
N ALA A 150 -8.70 -1.06 -7.78
CA ALA A 150 -10.01 -1.21 -8.40
C ALA A 150 -10.12 -0.42 -9.72
N ALA A 151 -9.65 0.83 -9.74
CA ALA A 151 -9.63 1.64 -10.95
C ALA A 151 -8.71 1.08 -12.05
N MET A 152 -7.52 0.55 -11.70
CA MET A 152 -6.62 -0.11 -12.66
C MET A 152 -7.26 -1.38 -13.24
N LEU A 153 -7.87 -2.22 -12.40
CA LEU A 153 -8.53 -3.45 -12.85
C LEU A 153 -9.71 -3.14 -13.78
N ASN A 154 -10.52 -2.13 -13.45
CA ASN A 154 -11.59 -1.67 -14.33
C ASN A 154 -11.05 -1.18 -15.69
N LYS A 155 -9.89 -0.52 -15.70
CA LYS A 155 -9.24 -0.05 -16.94
C LYS A 155 -8.66 -1.20 -17.78
N ILE A 156 -8.23 -2.29 -17.14
CA ILE A 156 -7.62 -3.45 -17.81
C ILE A 156 -8.69 -4.41 -18.33
N LEU A 157 -9.79 -4.59 -17.58
CA LEU A 157 -10.80 -5.64 -17.81
C LEU A 157 -12.12 -5.14 -18.39
N GLY A 158 -12.39 -3.83 -18.31
CA GLY A 158 -13.59 -3.18 -18.85
C GLY A 158 -13.34 -2.55 -20.20
#